data_AF-G8UMC8-F1
#
_entry.id   AF-G8UMC8-F1
#
_cell.length_a   1.000
_cell.length_b   1.000
_cell.length_c   1.000
_cell.angle_alpha   90.00
_cell.angle_beta   90.00
_cell.angle_gamma   90.00
#
_symmetry.space_group_name_H-M   'P 1'
#
loop_
_entity.id
_entity.type
_entity.pdbx_description
1 polymer ?
#
loop_
_entity_poly.entity_id
_entity_poly.type
_entity_poly.pdbx_seq_one_letter_code
_entity_poly.pdbx_strand_id
1 'polypeptide(L)'
;MKVVKHLLVWGRNTLLFLFFFSILLVVLYKWIPVYYTPLMFIRSSEQAVPSRKHRWVPIEKISQSVPLAVIASEDNLFMTHHGFDREQIRKAMDEAEKGRRRRGASTISQQTAKNVFLWPGKTYFRKALEAYFTVLIELIWGKERIMEVYLNSIEMGKGIYGIEAASRTYFSKSAIELTRGEAALIAASLPNPRKRNPGSPSAYMLQRQSEILSLMRKVESVPLGYRRPMKAEAEEMNRKKADQEQEKTSLPEEIAGQEETRYPQLTDTVNRDSAGVFTE
;
A
#
# COMPACT_ATOMS: atom_id res chain seq x y z
N MET A 1 31.70 36.37 -32.64
CA MET A 1 32.10 34.95 -32.50
C MET A 1 32.35 34.51 -31.05
N LYS A 2 33.11 35.25 -30.23
CA LYS A 2 33.38 34.86 -28.81
C LYS A 2 32.11 34.73 -27.96
N VAL A 3 31.17 35.67 -28.06
CA VAL A 3 29.90 35.64 -27.31
C VAL A 3 29.06 34.41 -27.66
N VAL A 4 28.94 34.06 -28.95
CA VAL A 4 28.21 32.86 -29.39
C VAL A 4 28.87 31.59 -28.84
N LYS A 5 30.21 31.51 -28.84
CA LYS A 5 30.95 30.38 -28.24
C LYS A 5 30.70 30.28 -26.73
N HIS A 6 30.68 31.42 -26.01
CA HIS A 6 30.36 31.44 -24.58
C HIS A 6 28.92 30.99 -24.30
N LEU A 7 27.95 31.45 -25.08
CA LEU A 7 26.55 31.03 -24.95
C LEU A 7 26.39 29.52 -25.20
N LEU A 8 27.05 28.97 -26.22
CA LEU A 8 27.02 27.53 -26.51
C LEU A 8 27.67 26.70 -25.40
N VAL A 9 28.80 27.14 -24.85
CA VAL A 9 29.46 26.46 -23.73
C VAL A 9 28.59 26.50 -22.48
N TRP A 10 27.97 27.65 -22.19
CA TRP A 10 27.06 27.78 -21.05
C TRP A 10 25.83 26.89 -21.21
N GLY A 11 25.19 26.91 -22.38
CA GLY A 11 24.05 26.04 -22.70
C GLY A 11 24.40 24.56 -22.56
N ARG A 12 25.54 24.12 -23.10
CA ARG A 12 26.04 22.74 -22.94
C ARG A 12 26.24 22.39 -21.45
N ASN A 13 26.94 23.25 -20.71
CA ASN A 13 27.23 22.98 -19.30
C ASN A 13 25.94 22.95 -18.46
N THR A 14 24.95 23.80 -18.76
CA THR A 14 23.63 23.79 -18.14
C THR A 14 22.87 22.49 -18.45
N LEU A 15 22.88 22.03 -19.70
CA LEU A 15 22.23 20.77 -20.09
C LEU A 15 22.89 19.56 -19.40
N LEU A 16 24.23 19.53 -19.36
CA LEU A 16 24.98 18.49 -18.65
C LEU A 16 24.66 18.52 -17.15
N PHE A 17 24.65 19.70 -16.54
CA PHE A 17 24.28 19.87 -15.14
C PHE A 17 22.87 19.33 -14.87
N LEU A 18 21.86 19.73 -15.66
CA LEU A 18 20.49 19.24 -15.52
C LEU A 18 20.39 17.72 -15.68
N PHE A 19 21.13 17.15 -16.64
CA PHE A 19 21.18 15.72 -16.85
C PHE A 19 21.75 14.98 -15.64
N PHE A 20 22.94 15.33 -15.17
CA PHE A 20 23.56 14.69 -14.01
C PHE A 20 22.78 14.96 -12.71
N PHE A 21 22.23 16.16 -12.55
CA PHE A 21 21.37 16.49 -11.42
C PHE A 21 20.11 15.63 -11.41
N SER A 22 19.50 15.38 -12.56
CA SER A 22 18.31 14.51 -12.64
C SER A 22 18.63 13.06 -12.25
N ILE A 23 19.78 12.52 -12.66
CA ILE A 23 20.24 11.19 -12.24
C ILE A 23 20.52 11.17 -10.74
N LEU A 24 21.22 12.17 -10.22
CA LEU A 24 21.49 12.30 -8.78
C LEU A 24 20.19 12.32 -7.98
N LEU A 25 19.18 13.09 -8.43
CA LEU A 25 17.87 13.14 -7.79
C LEU A 25 17.20 11.76 -7.75
N VAL A 26 17.24 11.00 -8.86
CA VAL A 26 16.71 9.63 -8.90
C VAL A 26 17.48 8.73 -7.94
N VAL A 27 18.81 8.80 -7.87
CA VAL A 27 19.63 8.01 -6.94
C VAL A 27 19.28 8.33 -5.49
N LEU A 28 19.09 9.61 -5.14
CA LEU A 28 18.71 10.01 -3.78
C LEU A 28 17.33 9.48 -3.40
N TYR A 29 16.36 9.59 -4.30
CA TYR A 29 14.99 9.09 -4.10
C TYR A 29 14.87 7.56 -4.11
N LYS A 30 15.96 6.82 -4.38
CA LYS A 30 16.02 5.37 -4.09
C LYS A 30 15.90 5.10 -2.59
N TRP A 31 16.49 5.94 -1.76
CA TRP A 31 16.66 5.67 -0.32
C TRP A 31 15.85 6.63 0.57
N ILE A 32 15.52 7.82 0.07
CA ILE A 32 14.87 8.87 0.88
C ILE A 32 13.38 8.96 0.57
N PRO A 33 12.48 9.00 1.56
CA PRO A 33 11.05 9.21 1.35
C PRO A 33 10.72 10.42 0.46
N VAL A 34 9.75 10.26 -0.44
CA VAL A 34 9.29 11.33 -1.35
C VAL A 34 8.05 12.00 -0.77
N TYR A 35 8.24 13.00 0.08
CA TYR A 35 7.13 13.71 0.76
C TYR A 35 6.38 14.71 -0.14
N TYR A 36 7.07 15.23 -1.15
CA TYR A 36 6.56 16.24 -2.06
C TYR A 36 6.84 15.83 -3.49
N THR A 37 5.85 16.01 -4.35
CA THR A 37 5.95 15.77 -5.78
C THR A 37 5.37 16.96 -6.54
N PRO A 38 5.80 17.23 -7.80
CA PRO A 38 5.20 18.27 -8.61
C PRO A 38 3.69 18.07 -8.79
N LEU A 39 3.23 16.81 -8.90
CA LEU A 39 1.81 16.48 -8.94
C LEU A 39 1.08 17.03 -7.70
N MET A 40 1.56 16.71 -6.50
CA MET A 40 0.92 17.16 -5.25
C MET A 40 0.86 18.68 -5.15
N PHE A 41 1.94 19.37 -5.52
CA PHE A 41 2.01 20.83 -5.46
C PHE A 41 1.00 21.48 -6.41
N ILE A 42 1.06 21.13 -7.70
CA ILE A 42 0.22 21.74 -8.74
C ILE A 42 -1.26 21.43 -8.50
N ARG A 43 -1.58 20.21 -8.08
CA ARG A 43 -2.96 19.82 -7.80
C ARG A 43 -3.52 20.47 -6.54
N SER A 44 -2.70 20.64 -5.51
CA SER A 44 -3.15 21.36 -4.30
C SER A 44 -3.51 22.81 -4.61
N SER A 45 -2.74 23.48 -5.47
CA SER A 45 -3.04 24.85 -5.91
C SER A 45 -4.29 24.91 -6.81
N GLU A 46 -4.44 23.99 -7.77
CA GLU A 46 -5.61 23.94 -8.67
C GLU A 46 -6.93 23.71 -7.93
N GLN A 47 -6.90 22.93 -6.86
CA GLN A 47 -8.12 22.48 -6.19
C GLN A 47 -8.58 23.41 -5.05
N ALA A 48 -7.81 24.47 -4.76
CA ALA A 48 -8.01 25.38 -3.63
C ALA A 48 -8.29 24.64 -2.31
N VAL A 49 -7.64 23.48 -2.10
CA VAL A 49 -7.84 22.69 -0.89
C VAL A 49 -6.94 23.29 0.19
N PRO A 50 -7.48 23.70 1.35
CA PRO A 50 -6.69 24.39 2.38
C PRO A 50 -5.56 23.52 2.94
N SER A 51 -5.75 22.19 2.95
CA SER A 51 -4.76 21.24 3.46
C SER A 51 -4.73 19.95 2.66
N ARG A 52 -3.52 19.56 2.24
CA ARG A 52 -3.23 18.27 1.62
C ARG A 52 -3.11 17.21 2.72
N LYS A 53 -3.81 16.08 2.57
CA LYS A 53 -3.60 14.88 3.40
C LYS A 53 -2.57 13.98 2.72
N HIS A 54 -1.42 13.81 3.36
CA HIS A 54 -0.36 12.91 2.92
C HIS A 54 0.41 12.40 4.13
N ARG A 55 0.72 11.11 4.13
CA ARG A 55 1.59 10.49 5.13
C ARG A 55 2.39 9.38 4.44
N TRP A 56 3.71 9.53 4.45
CA TRP A 56 4.59 8.48 3.94
C TRP A 56 4.59 7.28 4.89
N VAL A 57 4.47 6.08 4.31
CA VAL A 57 4.68 4.82 5.02
C VAL A 57 5.57 3.89 4.18
N PRO A 58 6.54 3.20 4.78
CA PRO A 58 7.36 2.24 4.07
C PRO A 58 6.53 1.00 3.68
N ILE A 59 6.95 0.28 2.63
CA ILE A 59 6.19 -0.80 2.00
C ILE A 59 5.88 -1.96 2.95
N GLU A 60 6.75 -2.21 3.93
CA GLU A 60 6.57 -3.23 4.97
C GLU A 60 5.42 -2.88 5.93
N LYS A 61 5.03 -1.59 6.00
CA LYS A 61 3.88 -1.10 6.77
C LYS A 61 2.63 -0.91 5.92
N ILE A 62 2.58 -1.54 4.75
CA ILE A 62 1.41 -1.59 3.88
C ILE A 62 0.94 -3.05 3.80
N SER A 63 -0.38 -3.27 3.90
CA SER A 63 -0.98 -4.60 3.72
C SER A 63 -0.59 -5.17 2.35
N GLN A 64 -0.16 -6.43 2.28
CA GLN A 64 0.17 -7.11 1.01
C GLN A 64 -0.98 -7.07 -0.01
N SER A 65 -2.21 -6.95 0.49
CA SER A 65 -3.40 -6.86 -0.35
C SER A 65 -3.38 -5.62 -1.26
N VAL A 66 -2.74 -4.53 -0.83
CA VAL A 66 -2.69 -3.27 -1.59
C VAL A 66 -1.84 -3.38 -2.86
N PRO A 67 -0.53 -3.71 -2.80
CA PRO A 67 0.26 -3.85 -4.01
C PRO A 67 -0.29 -4.95 -4.92
N LEU A 68 -0.81 -6.05 -4.35
CA LEU A 68 -1.47 -7.11 -5.12
C LEU A 68 -2.70 -6.58 -5.88
N ALA A 69 -3.57 -5.80 -5.23
CA ALA A 69 -4.75 -5.21 -5.87
C ALA A 69 -4.36 -4.24 -6.99
N VAL A 70 -3.37 -3.39 -6.74
CA VAL A 70 -2.88 -2.40 -7.71
C VAL A 70 -2.23 -3.08 -8.92
N ILE A 71 -1.35 -4.06 -8.72
CA ILE A 71 -0.75 -4.85 -9.82
C ILE A 71 -1.86 -5.54 -10.62
N ALA A 72 -2.78 -6.22 -9.94
CA ALA A 72 -3.87 -6.93 -10.62
C ALA A 72 -4.77 -6.00 -11.46
N SER A 73 -4.98 -4.75 -11.02
CA SER A 73 -5.93 -3.83 -11.66
C SER A 73 -5.31 -2.88 -12.68
N GLU A 74 -4.09 -2.38 -12.43
CA GLU A 74 -3.43 -1.33 -13.22
C GLU A 74 -2.34 -1.88 -14.13
N ASP A 75 -1.61 -2.92 -13.71
CA ASP A 75 -0.40 -3.37 -14.39
C ASP A 75 -0.03 -4.82 -14.01
N ASN A 76 -0.69 -5.79 -14.66
CA ASN A 76 -0.60 -7.20 -14.29
C ASN A 76 0.77 -7.84 -14.59
N LEU A 77 1.59 -7.20 -15.40
CA LEU A 77 2.96 -7.62 -15.74
C LEU A 77 4.03 -6.78 -15.02
N PHE A 78 3.64 -5.97 -14.03
CA PHE A 78 4.55 -5.06 -13.31
C PHE A 78 5.84 -5.74 -12.83
N MET A 79 5.73 -6.96 -12.33
CA MET A 79 6.87 -7.70 -11.78
C MET A 79 7.82 -8.26 -12.85
N THR A 80 7.38 -8.37 -14.11
CA THR A 80 8.15 -9.04 -15.18
C THR A 80 8.69 -8.07 -16.22
N HIS A 81 8.00 -6.96 -16.51
CA HIS A 81 8.49 -5.98 -17.48
C HIS A 81 9.50 -4.99 -16.86
N HIS A 82 10.25 -4.27 -17.69
CA HIS A 82 11.21 -3.23 -17.26
C HIS A 82 10.69 -1.82 -17.59
N GLY A 83 9.61 -1.42 -16.92
CA GLY A 83 8.96 -0.11 -17.09
C GLY A 83 7.94 0.02 -18.22
N PHE A 84 7.97 -0.84 -19.24
CA PHE A 84 7.05 -0.75 -20.38
C PHE A 84 6.44 -2.11 -20.68
N ASP A 85 5.11 -2.15 -20.72
CA ASP A 85 4.36 -3.33 -21.13
C ASP A 85 4.09 -3.28 -22.65
N ARG A 86 4.89 -4.03 -23.41
CA ARG A 86 4.79 -4.11 -24.87
C ARG A 86 3.47 -4.75 -25.33
N GLU A 87 2.94 -5.69 -24.54
CA GLU A 87 1.70 -6.39 -24.86
C GLU A 87 0.50 -5.44 -24.69
N GLN A 88 0.46 -4.68 -23.60
CA GLN A 88 -0.58 -3.67 -23.37
C GLN A 88 -0.50 -2.52 -24.39
N ILE A 89 0.72 -2.11 -24.79
CA ILE A 89 0.90 -1.13 -25.87
C ILE A 89 0.29 -1.66 -27.17
N ARG A 90 0.62 -2.90 -27.57
CA ARG A 90 0.10 -3.51 -28.80
C ARG A 90 -1.42 -3.65 -28.73
N LYS A 91 -1.96 -4.16 -27.63
CA LYS A 91 -3.42 -4.28 -27.41
C LYS A 91 -4.12 -2.92 -27.50
N ALA A 92 -3.54 -1.88 -26.90
CA ALA A 92 -4.11 -0.55 -26.95
C ALA A 92 -4.08 0.07 -28.36
N MET A 93 -3.06 -0.24 -29.17
CA MET A 93 -3.01 0.13 -30.58
C MET A 93 -4.09 -0.60 -31.38
N ASP A 94 -4.19 -1.92 -31.24
CA ASP A 94 -5.20 -2.74 -31.93
C ASP A 94 -6.63 -2.30 -31.57
N GLU A 95 -6.90 -1.95 -30.31
CA GLU A 95 -8.19 -1.42 -29.86
C GLU A 95 -8.48 -0.03 -30.46
N ALA A 96 -7.46 0.84 -30.54
CA ALA A 96 -7.59 2.18 -31.10
C ALA A 96 -7.87 2.14 -32.61
N GLU A 97 -7.21 1.24 -33.34
CA GLU A 97 -7.48 0.98 -34.77
C GLU A 97 -8.91 0.48 -35.00
N LYS A 98 -9.44 -0.32 -34.06
CA LYS A 98 -10.83 -0.80 -34.06
C LYS A 98 -11.85 0.25 -33.60
N GLY A 99 -11.46 1.52 -33.44
CA GLY A 99 -12.34 2.62 -33.02
C GLY A 99 -12.84 2.50 -31.57
N ARG A 100 -12.28 1.60 -30.76
CA ARG A 100 -12.70 1.43 -29.37
C ARG A 100 -12.10 2.55 -28.51
N ARG A 101 -12.75 2.81 -27.36
CA ARG A 101 -12.27 3.78 -26.38
C ARG A 101 -10.83 3.43 -25.96
N ARG A 102 -9.88 4.34 -26.23
CA ARG A 102 -8.47 4.16 -25.88
C ARG A 102 -8.32 3.83 -24.39
N ARG A 103 -7.89 2.60 -24.08
CA ARG A 103 -7.41 2.23 -22.74
C ARG A 103 -6.06 2.89 -22.48
N GLY A 104 -5.81 3.25 -21.23
CA GLY A 104 -4.51 3.77 -20.81
C GLY A 104 -3.52 2.61 -20.73
N ALA A 105 -2.48 2.62 -21.56
CA ALA A 105 -1.42 1.60 -21.56
C ALA A 105 -0.20 2.01 -20.68
N SER A 106 -0.40 2.87 -19.67
CA SER A 106 0.71 3.34 -18.84
C SER A 106 0.94 2.44 -17.64
N THR A 107 2.15 1.90 -17.52
CA THR A 107 2.58 1.02 -16.43
C THR A 107 2.67 1.77 -15.09
N ILE A 108 2.74 1.04 -13.98
CA ILE A 108 2.95 1.62 -12.64
C ILE A 108 4.24 2.45 -12.61
N SER A 109 5.30 1.99 -13.26
CA SER A 109 6.58 2.71 -13.34
C SER A 109 6.45 4.02 -14.11
N GLN A 110 5.74 4.02 -15.23
CA GLN A 110 5.45 5.25 -15.99
C GLN A 110 4.61 6.23 -15.18
N GLN A 111 3.58 5.73 -14.48
CA GLN A 111 2.76 6.55 -13.61
C GLN A 111 3.57 7.14 -12.45
N THR A 112 4.49 6.36 -11.87
CA THR A 112 5.40 6.81 -10.81
C THR A 112 6.34 7.91 -11.31
N ALA A 113 7.01 7.68 -12.45
CA ALA A 113 7.90 8.66 -13.06
C ALA A 113 7.18 9.98 -13.36
N LYS A 114 5.97 9.89 -13.92
CA LYS A 114 5.10 11.04 -14.20
C LYS A 114 4.73 11.81 -12.93
N ASN A 115 4.35 11.11 -11.87
CA ASN A 115 3.85 11.75 -10.65
C ASN A 115 5.00 12.39 -9.84
N VAL A 116 6.16 11.75 -9.78
CA VAL A 116 7.29 12.15 -8.93
C VAL A 116 8.15 13.24 -9.56
N PHE A 117 8.42 13.16 -10.88
CA PHE A 117 9.41 14.03 -11.51
C PHE A 117 8.82 15.06 -12.46
N LEU A 118 7.56 14.88 -12.89
CA LEU A 118 6.98 15.68 -13.97
C LEU A 118 5.72 16.41 -13.51
N TRP A 119 5.33 17.39 -14.31
CA TRP A 119 4.10 18.15 -14.13
C TRP A 119 2.91 17.49 -14.86
N PRO A 120 1.66 17.76 -14.45
CA PRO A 120 0.48 17.34 -15.20
C PRO A 120 0.48 17.94 -16.62
N GLY A 121 0.23 17.11 -17.64
CA GLY A 121 0.13 17.58 -19.03
C GLY A 121 0.00 16.46 -20.05
N LYS A 122 -0.27 16.80 -21.32
CA LYS A 122 -0.45 15.85 -22.42
C LYS A 122 0.38 16.22 -23.67
N THR A 123 1.67 16.49 -23.50
CA THR A 123 2.58 16.78 -24.63
C THR A 123 3.50 15.61 -24.93
N TYR A 124 3.89 15.45 -26.19
CA TYR A 124 4.84 14.41 -26.60
C TYR A 124 6.21 14.57 -25.91
N PHE A 125 6.69 15.81 -25.76
CA PHE A 125 7.92 16.09 -25.02
C PHE A 125 7.86 15.61 -23.57
N ARG A 126 6.75 15.90 -22.85
CA ARG A 126 6.56 15.41 -21.49
C ARG A 126 6.51 13.88 -21.45
N LYS A 127 5.91 13.23 -22.45
CA LYS A 127 5.88 11.77 -22.56
C LYS A 127 7.27 11.17 -22.82
N ALA A 128 8.14 11.86 -23.56
CA ALA A 128 9.54 11.46 -23.74
C ALA A 128 10.32 11.56 -22.41
N LEU A 129 10.13 12.64 -21.64
CA LEU A 129 10.70 12.75 -20.29
C LEU A 129 10.17 11.66 -19.34
N GLU A 130 8.89 11.31 -19.45
CA GLU A 130 8.29 10.22 -18.68
C GLU A 130 8.97 8.89 -18.99
N ALA A 131 9.24 8.61 -20.28
CA ALA A 131 9.97 7.42 -20.69
C ALA A 131 11.42 7.43 -20.17
N TYR A 132 12.12 8.58 -20.25
CA TYR A 132 13.46 8.76 -19.70
C TYR A 132 13.53 8.44 -18.19
N PHE A 133 12.67 9.05 -17.39
CA PHE A 133 12.63 8.78 -15.94
C PHE A 133 12.16 7.36 -15.62
N THR A 134 11.28 6.77 -16.43
CA THR A 134 10.84 5.37 -16.27
C THR A 134 12.03 4.42 -16.39
N VAL A 135 12.90 4.62 -17.40
CA VAL A 135 14.12 3.83 -17.55
C VAL A 135 15.04 4.02 -16.33
N LEU A 136 15.25 5.27 -15.89
CA LEU A 136 16.11 5.54 -14.72
C LEU A 136 15.61 4.85 -13.45
N ILE A 137 14.33 4.95 -13.11
CA ILE A 137 13.81 4.33 -11.88
C ILE A 137 13.82 2.80 -11.97
N GLU A 138 13.55 2.22 -13.13
CA GLU A 138 13.61 0.76 -13.32
C GLU A 138 15.02 0.22 -13.16
N LEU A 139 16.04 0.97 -13.61
CA LEU A 139 17.45 0.60 -13.43
C LEU A 139 17.92 0.81 -11.99
N ILE A 140 17.47 1.87 -11.32
CA ILE A 140 18.06 2.31 -10.04
C ILE A 140 17.27 1.80 -8.82
N TRP A 141 15.93 1.86 -8.84
CA TRP A 141 15.09 1.66 -7.65
C TRP A 141 14.73 0.18 -7.40
N GLY A 142 14.48 -0.59 -8.46
CA GLY A 142 13.88 -1.92 -8.35
C GLY A 142 12.37 -1.86 -8.03
N LYS A 143 11.68 -3.00 -8.20
CA LYS A 143 10.20 -3.08 -8.15
C LYS A 143 9.58 -2.70 -6.82
N GLU A 144 10.19 -3.14 -5.72
CA GLU A 144 9.75 -2.84 -4.35
C GLU A 144 9.71 -1.34 -4.10
N ARG A 145 10.80 -0.64 -4.39
CA ARG A 145 10.89 0.80 -4.18
C ARG A 145 9.99 1.59 -5.15
N ILE A 146 9.86 1.15 -6.40
CA ILE A 146 8.90 1.76 -7.34
C ILE A 146 7.48 1.66 -6.79
N MET A 147 7.06 0.48 -6.32
CA MET A 147 5.73 0.30 -5.73
C MET A 147 5.53 1.14 -4.47
N GLU A 148 6.53 1.20 -3.59
CA GLU A 148 6.47 2.03 -2.38
C GLU A 148 6.26 3.52 -2.73
N VAL A 149 7.07 4.06 -3.63
CA VAL A 149 6.95 5.46 -4.07
C VAL A 149 5.63 5.68 -4.78
N TYR A 150 5.17 4.74 -5.62
CA TYR A 150 3.88 4.81 -6.28
C TYR A 150 2.75 4.94 -5.26
N LEU A 151 2.63 3.99 -4.33
CA LEU A 151 1.57 3.94 -3.33
C LEU A 151 1.57 5.12 -2.38
N ASN A 152 2.71 5.79 -2.20
CA ASN A 152 2.82 7.00 -1.38
C ASN A 152 2.62 8.30 -2.18
N SER A 153 2.67 8.27 -3.51
CA SER A 153 2.63 9.50 -4.35
C SER A 153 1.31 9.71 -5.09
N ILE A 154 0.55 8.65 -5.35
CA ILE A 154 -0.67 8.73 -6.15
C ILE A 154 -1.81 9.47 -5.44
N GLU A 155 -2.62 10.18 -6.23
CA GLU A 155 -3.85 10.84 -5.77
C GLU A 155 -4.95 9.77 -5.63
N MET A 156 -5.50 9.62 -4.43
CA MET A 156 -6.56 8.64 -4.12
C MET A 156 -7.90 9.31 -3.76
N GLY A 157 -7.95 10.64 -3.83
CA GLY A 157 -9.12 11.46 -3.56
C GLY A 157 -8.78 12.95 -3.65
N LYS A 158 -9.79 13.83 -3.56
CA LYS A 158 -9.59 15.29 -3.58
C LYS A 158 -8.66 15.70 -2.42
N GLY A 159 -7.43 16.09 -2.71
CA GLY A 159 -6.42 16.46 -1.70
C GLY A 159 -5.87 15.29 -0.88
N ILE A 160 -6.13 14.04 -1.26
CA ILE A 160 -5.69 12.83 -0.55
C ILE A 160 -4.64 12.13 -1.40
N TYR A 161 -3.42 12.06 -0.87
CA TYR A 161 -2.30 11.42 -1.56
C TYR A 161 -1.69 10.33 -0.69
N GLY A 162 -1.40 9.20 -1.31
CA GLY A 162 -0.79 8.06 -0.66
C GLY A 162 -1.78 7.16 0.09
N ILE A 163 -1.43 5.88 0.18
CA ILE A 163 -2.29 4.82 0.71
C ILE A 163 -2.65 5.01 2.19
N GLU A 164 -1.72 5.48 3.02
CA GLU A 164 -1.98 5.69 4.44
C GLU A 164 -3.00 6.80 4.68
N ALA A 165 -2.93 7.90 3.91
CA ALA A 165 -3.92 8.96 4.00
C ALA A 165 -5.30 8.50 3.50
N ALA A 166 -5.33 7.69 2.43
CA ALA A 166 -6.57 7.12 1.91
C ALA A 166 -7.20 6.13 2.90
N SER A 167 -6.42 5.21 3.45
CA SER A 167 -6.87 4.22 4.45
C SER A 167 -7.53 4.88 5.65
N ARG A 168 -6.87 5.90 6.21
CA ARG A 168 -7.41 6.67 7.34
C ARG A 168 -8.67 7.44 6.97
N THR A 169 -8.73 7.98 5.76
CA THR A 169 -9.87 8.81 5.34
C THR A 169 -11.11 7.98 5.02
N TYR A 170 -10.94 6.83 4.38
CA TYR A 170 -12.07 6.04 3.87
C TYR A 170 -12.49 4.89 4.79
N PHE A 171 -11.57 4.37 5.61
CA PHE A 171 -11.81 3.18 6.42
C PHE A 171 -11.43 3.36 7.89
N SER A 172 -10.92 4.54 8.28
CA SER A 172 -10.47 4.84 9.65
C SER A 172 -9.41 3.86 10.20
N LYS A 173 -8.56 3.31 9.32
CA LYS A 173 -7.54 2.29 9.63
C LYS A 173 -6.16 2.68 9.13
N SER A 174 -5.10 2.09 9.67
CA SER A 174 -3.77 2.17 9.06
C SER A 174 -3.70 1.32 7.78
N ALA A 175 -2.82 1.69 6.84
CA ALA A 175 -2.63 0.96 5.58
C ALA A 175 -2.23 -0.51 5.76
N ILE A 176 -1.59 -0.87 6.88
CA ILE A 176 -1.24 -2.27 7.20
C ILE A 176 -2.48 -3.12 7.54
N GLU A 177 -3.57 -2.50 7.98
CA GLU A 177 -4.81 -3.18 8.41
C GLU A 177 -5.83 -3.32 7.28
N LEU A 178 -5.51 -2.81 6.08
CA LEU A 178 -6.41 -2.89 4.93
C LEU A 178 -6.65 -4.35 4.52
N THR A 179 -7.93 -4.72 4.48
CA THR A 179 -8.38 -6.02 3.99
C THR A 179 -8.23 -6.12 2.47
N ARG A 180 -8.32 -7.34 1.92
CA ARG A 180 -8.34 -7.57 0.47
C ARG A 180 -9.47 -6.80 -0.23
N GLY A 181 -10.65 -6.72 0.39
CA GLY A 181 -11.79 -6.00 -0.15
C GLY A 181 -11.58 -4.49 -0.20
N GLU A 182 -11.05 -3.90 0.88
CA GLU A 182 -10.77 -2.46 0.95
C GLU A 182 -9.63 -2.07 -0.02
N ALA A 183 -8.58 -2.89 -0.11
CA ALA A 183 -7.50 -2.71 -1.09
C ALA A 183 -8.03 -2.73 -2.53
N ALA A 184 -8.92 -3.68 -2.87
CA ALA A 184 -9.56 -3.75 -4.18
C ALA A 184 -10.47 -2.55 -4.47
N LEU A 185 -11.15 -1.99 -3.46
CA LEU A 185 -11.95 -0.77 -3.61
C LEU A 185 -11.10 0.47 -3.87
N ILE A 186 -9.97 0.61 -3.16
CA ILE A 186 -9.00 1.68 -3.43
C ILE A 186 -8.46 1.53 -4.85
N ALA A 187 -8.05 0.33 -5.25
CA ALA A 187 -7.59 0.06 -6.62
C ALA A 187 -8.66 0.40 -7.68
N ALA A 188 -9.94 0.09 -7.42
CA ALA A 188 -11.05 0.42 -8.31
C ALA A 188 -11.29 1.94 -8.46
N SER A 189 -10.87 2.76 -7.49
CA SER A 189 -11.02 4.22 -7.54
C SER A 189 -9.95 4.91 -8.37
N LEU A 190 -8.74 4.33 -8.51
CA LEU A 190 -7.56 4.93 -9.14
C LEU A 190 -7.74 5.50 -10.56
N PRO A 191 -8.58 4.92 -11.44
CA PRO A 191 -8.82 5.52 -12.75
C PRO A 191 -9.53 6.88 -12.69
N ASN A 192 -10.26 7.16 -11.61
CA ASN A 192 -10.96 8.43 -11.40
C ASN A 192 -11.13 8.75 -9.90
N PRO A 193 -10.02 9.02 -9.18
CA PRO A 193 -9.98 9.05 -7.72
C PRO A 193 -10.78 10.23 -7.15
N ARG A 194 -11.00 11.28 -7.94
CA ARG A 194 -11.77 12.47 -7.55
C ARG A 194 -13.28 12.25 -7.60
N LYS A 195 -13.76 11.28 -8.40
CA LYS A 195 -15.21 10.97 -8.53
C LYS A 195 -15.60 9.68 -7.84
N ARG A 196 -14.65 8.78 -7.57
CA ARG A 196 -14.89 7.45 -7.01
C ARG A 196 -14.48 7.45 -5.54
N ASN A 197 -15.44 7.21 -4.65
CA ASN A 197 -15.20 7.15 -3.21
C ASN A 197 -15.16 5.68 -2.75
N PRO A 198 -14.00 5.13 -2.37
CA PRO A 198 -13.92 3.74 -1.91
C PRO A 198 -14.58 3.51 -0.54
N GLY A 199 -14.76 4.56 0.28
CA GLY A 199 -15.51 4.47 1.55
C GLY A 199 -17.04 4.55 1.39
N SER A 200 -17.52 4.90 0.20
CA SER A 200 -18.95 4.88 -0.15
C SER A 200 -19.10 4.44 -1.61
N PRO A 201 -18.86 3.15 -1.90
CA PRO A 201 -18.75 2.65 -3.26
C PRO A 201 -20.10 2.58 -3.96
N SER A 202 -20.14 3.03 -5.21
CA SER A 202 -21.31 2.82 -6.07
C SER A 202 -21.41 1.37 -6.55
N ALA A 203 -22.56 0.97 -7.11
CA ALA A 203 -22.74 -0.36 -7.69
C ALA A 203 -21.66 -0.71 -8.73
N TYR A 204 -21.28 0.26 -9.56
CA TYR A 204 -20.17 0.11 -10.51
C TYR A 204 -18.83 -0.17 -9.81
N MET A 205 -18.55 0.49 -8.69
CA MET A 205 -17.32 0.25 -7.93
C MET A 205 -17.31 -1.13 -7.27
N LEU A 206 -18.44 -1.60 -6.77
CA LEU A 206 -18.58 -2.95 -6.19
C LEU A 206 -18.40 -4.05 -7.25
N GLN A 207 -18.94 -3.83 -8.46
CA GLN A 207 -18.67 -4.71 -9.60
C GLN A 207 -17.17 -4.75 -9.90
N ARG A 208 -16.53 -3.57 -9.99
CA ARG A 208 -15.09 -3.49 -10.29
C ARG A 208 -14.23 -4.09 -9.18
N GLN A 209 -14.62 -3.92 -7.91
CA GLN A 209 -13.98 -4.56 -6.77
C GLN A 209 -14.00 -6.09 -6.92
N SER A 210 -15.16 -6.66 -7.26
CA SER A 210 -15.31 -8.10 -7.47
C SER A 210 -14.42 -8.63 -8.59
N GLU A 211 -14.30 -7.88 -9.70
CA GLU A 211 -13.37 -8.19 -10.78
C GLU A 211 -11.91 -8.17 -10.30
N ILE A 212 -11.50 -7.13 -9.58
CA ILE A 212 -10.14 -7.01 -9.05
C ILE A 212 -9.84 -8.13 -8.06
N LEU A 213 -10.76 -8.46 -7.15
CA LEU A 213 -10.61 -9.59 -6.23
C LEU A 213 -10.42 -10.91 -6.98
N SER A 214 -11.12 -11.10 -8.10
CA SER A 214 -10.94 -12.27 -8.95
C SER A 214 -9.56 -12.29 -9.61
N LEU A 215 -9.06 -11.15 -10.09
CA LEU A 215 -7.72 -11.02 -10.65
C LEU A 215 -6.63 -11.25 -9.58
N MET A 216 -6.81 -10.73 -8.37
CA MET A 216 -5.89 -10.94 -7.24
C MET A 216 -5.77 -12.41 -6.81
N ARG A 217 -6.69 -13.30 -7.21
CA ARG A 217 -6.56 -14.75 -7.00
C ARG A 217 -5.71 -15.44 -8.06
N LYS A 218 -5.54 -14.80 -9.23
CA LYS A 218 -4.78 -15.32 -10.37
C LYS A 218 -3.33 -14.84 -10.38
N VAL A 219 -3.03 -13.75 -9.68
CA VAL A 219 -1.68 -13.22 -9.52
C VAL A 219 -1.00 -13.99 -8.39
N GLU A 220 0.14 -14.62 -8.68
CA GLU A 220 0.98 -15.25 -7.67
C GLU A 220 1.41 -14.22 -6.61
N SER A 221 1.70 -14.67 -5.38
CA SER A 221 2.08 -13.79 -4.28
C SER A 221 3.18 -12.82 -4.68
N VAL A 222 2.98 -11.53 -4.44
CA VAL A 222 3.92 -10.49 -4.86
C VAL A 222 4.98 -10.28 -3.76
N PRO A 223 6.27 -10.56 -4.01
CA PRO A 223 7.33 -10.42 -3.00
C PRO A 223 7.74 -8.95 -2.82
N LEU A 224 6.86 -8.10 -2.30
CA LEU A 224 7.14 -6.69 -2.01
C LEU A 224 6.96 -6.43 -0.51
N GLY A 225 8.01 -5.97 0.18
CA GLY A 225 7.94 -5.55 1.59
C GLY A 225 7.83 -6.68 2.61
N TYR A 226 7.90 -7.93 2.19
CA TYR A 226 7.88 -9.10 3.08
C TYR A 226 9.08 -9.98 2.79
N ARG A 227 10.26 -9.43 3.06
CA ARG A 227 11.53 -10.16 3.08
C ARG A 227 11.92 -10.63 4.48
N ARG A 228 10.97 -10.67 5.43
CA ARG A 228 11.13 -11.50 6.63
C ARG A 228 10.84 -12.95 6.21
N PRO A 229 11.78 -13.87 6.37
CA PRO A 229 11.48 -15.27 6.12
C PRO A 229 10.34 -15.62 7.07
N MET A 230 9.20 -16.08 6.55
CA MET A 230 8.10 -16.60 7.38
C MET A 230 8.61 -17.55 8.48
N LYS A 231 9.73 -18.21 8.22
CA LYS A 231 10.47 -19.01 9.20
C LYS A 231 10.89 -18.24 10.45
N ALA A 232 11.50 -17.05 10.35
CA ALA A 232 12.00 -16.34 11.54
C ALA A 232 10.87 -15.84 12.44
N GLU A 233 9.76 -15.37 11.88
CA GLU A 233 8.60 -14.94 12.69
C GLU A 233 7.82 -16.13 13.25
N ALA A 234 7.71 -17.23 12.49
CA ALA A 234 7.13 -18.48 12.98
C ALA A 234 8.01 -19.10 14.09
N GLU A 235 9.33 -19.07 13.94
CA GLU A 235 10.30 -19.52 14.93
C GLU A 235 10.24 -18.64 16.19
N GLU A 236 10.18 -17.31 16.06
CA GLU A 236 10.06 -16.39 17.19
C GLU A 236 8.71 -16.54 17.91
N MET A 237 7.60 -16.71 17.18
CA MET A 237 6.29 -17.02 17.78
C MET A 237 6.29 -18.38 18.48
N ASN A 238 6.89 -19.41 17.87
CA ASN A 238 6.99 -20.73 18.49
C ASN A 238 7.88 -20.70 19.73
N ARG A 239 8.96 -19.91 19.73
CA ARG A 239 9.81 -19.67 20.91
C ARG A 239 9.02 -19.00 22.04
N LYS A 240 8.31 -17.91 21.74
CA LYS A 240 7.49 -17.20 22.74
C LYS A 240 6.35 -18.06 23.30
N LYS A 241 5.76 -18.94 22.48
CA LYS A 241 4.77 -19.92 22.94
C LYS A 241 5.38 -20.98 23.85
N ALA A 242 6.55 -21.52 23.50
CA ALA A 242 7.27 -22.48 24.32
C ALA A 242 7.69 -21.88 25.68
N ASP A 243 8.16 -20.63 25.68
CA ASP A 243 8.55 -19.92 26.90
C ASP A 243 7.33 -19.71 27.83
N GLN A 244 6.16 -19.35 27.28
CA GLN A 244 4.90 -19.21 28.04
C GLN A 244 4.35 -20.54 28.59
N GLU A 245 4.59 -21.64 27.87
CA GLU A 245 4.13 -22.98 28.27
C GLU A 245 5.05 -23.58 29.34
N GLN A 246 6.36 -23.30 29.29
CA GLN A 246 7.30 -23.59 30.37
C GLN A 246 7.00 -22.78 31.63
N GLU A 247 6.71 -21.49 31.52
CA GLU A 247 6.38 -20.63 32.67
C GLU A 247 5.13 -21.14 33.41
N LYS A 248 4.10 -21.58 32.66
CA LYS A 248 2.89 -22.23 33.22
C LYS A 248 3.15 -23.58 33.88
N THR A 249 4.13 -24.34 33.40
CA THR A 249 4.48 -25.66 33.92
C THR A 249 5.41 -25.57 35.14
N SER A 250 6.12 -24.45 35.31
CA SER A 250 7.05 -24.20 36.42
C SER A 250 6.41 -23.53 37.64
N LEU A 251 5.11 -23.22 37.62
CA LEU A 251 4.38 -22.74 38.80
C LEU A 251 4.29 -23.91 39.80
N PRO A 252 4.84 -23.79 41.02
CA PRO A 252 4.80 -24.89 41.99
C PRO A 252 3.37 -25.29 42.35
N GLU A 253 3.08 -26.60 42.39
CA GLU A 253 1.86 -27.22 42.93
C GLU A 253 1.62 -26.97 44.43
N GLU A 254 2.26 -25.96 45.03
CA GLU A 254 2.34 -25.80 46.48
C GLU A 254 1.17 -25.02 47.11
N ILE A 255 0.11 -24.74 46.34
CA ILE A 255 -1.13 -24.12 46.88
C ILE A 255 -2.32 -25.11 46.91
N ALA A 256 -2.20 -26.30 46.32
CA ALA A 256 -3.29 -27.28 46.34
C ALA A 256 -3.41 -28.10 47.65
N GLY A 257 -2.48 -27.94 48.59
CA GLY A 257 -2.35 -28.81 49.77
C GLY A 257 -2.71 -28.20 51.13
N GLN A 258 -3.23 -26.97 51.23
CA GLN A 258 -3.45 -26.30 52.52
C GLN A 258 -4.91 -25.98 52.89
N GLU A 259 -5.91 -26.34 52.09
CA GLU A 259 -7.33 -26.09 52.46
C GLU A 259 -8.05 -27.27 53.14
N GLU A 260 -7.42 -28.44 53.30
CA GLU A 260 -8.15 -29.64 53.75
C GLU A 260 -8.23 -29.86 55.28
N THR A 261 -7.72 -28.95 56.12
CA THR A 261 -7.70 -29.14 57.60
C THR A 261 -8.62 -28.21 58.41
N ARG A 262 -9.73 -27.71 57.85
CA ARG A 262 -10.60 -26.77 58.60
C ARG A 262 -12.10 -27.07 58.61
N TYR A 263 -12.51 -28.31 58.82
CA TYR A 263 -13.87 -28.60 59.33
C TYR A 263 -13.84 -29.81 60.29
N PRO A 264 -14.20 -29.66 61.57
CA PRO A 264 -14.44 -30.79 62.46
C PRO A 264 -15.70 -31.53 62.04
N GLN A 265 -15.63 -32.86 62.06
CA GLN A 265 -16.74 -33.80 61.87
C GLN A 265 -17.87 -33.51 62.86
N LEU A 266 -19.07 -33.18 62.37
CA LEU A 266 -20.31 -33.25 63.13
C LEU A 266 -21.08 -34.47 62.64
N THR A 267 -20.98 -35.55 63.41
CA THR A 267 -21.73 -36.79 63.22
C THR A 267 -23.20 -36.61 63.53
N ASP A 268 -24.02 -37.30 62.73
CA ASP A 268 -25.45 -37.52 62.91
C ASP A 268 -25.89 -37.76 64.36
N THR A 269 -26.94 -37.05 64.77
CA THR A 269 -27.92 -37.58 65.72
C THR A 269 -29.31 -37.53 65.11
N VAL A 270 -29.83 -38.74 64.96
CA VAL A 270 -31.16 -39.16 64.58
C VAL A 270 -32.24 -38.58 65.50
N ASN A 271 -33.27 -37.98 64.87
CA ASN A 271 -34.71 -38.11 65.13
C ASN A 271 -35.23 -38.08 66.58
N ARG A 272 -36.05 -37.07 66.93
CA ARG A 272 -37.43 -37.26 67.41
C ARG A 272 -38.14 -35.94 67.76
N ASP A 273 -39.41 -35.92 67.37
CA ASP A 273 -40.55 -35.28 68.04
C ASP A 273 -40.56 -33.75 68.21
N SER A 274 -41.49 -33.08 67.53
CA SER A 274 -42.77 -32.63 68.12
C SER A 274 -43.35 -31.40 67.40
N ALA A 275 -44.60 -31.58 66.96
CA ALA A 275 -45.73 -30.65 66.95
C ALA A 275 -45.53 -29.13 66.75
N GLY A 276 -46.30 -28.57 65.80
CA GLY A 276 -47.03 -27.32 66.03
C GLY A 276 -47.12 -26.41 64.80
N VAL A 277 -48.20 -26.45 64.01
CA VAL A 277 -49.37 -25.54 63.97
C VAL A 277 -49.13 -24.11 63.42
N PHE A 278 -50.09 -23.67 62.58
CA PHE A 278 -50.49 -22.31 62.13
C PHE A 278 -49.79 -21.74 60.87
N THR A 279 -50.45 -21.73 59.69
CA THR A 279 -51.31 -20.66 59.06
C THR A 279 -50.57 -19.33 58.86
N GLU A 280 -50.66 -18.57 57.77
CA GLU A 280 -51.54 -18.49 56.59
C GLU A 280 -50.70 -18.29 55.31
#